data_AF-A0A1D2SL52-F1
#
_entry.id   AF-A0A1D2SL52-F1
#
_cell.length_a   1.000
_cell.length_b   1.000
_cell.length_c   1.000
_cell.angle_alpha   90.00
_cell.angle_beta   90.00
_cell.angle_gamma   90.00
#
_symmetry.space_group_name_H-M   'P 1'
#
loop_
_entity.id
_entity.type
_entity.pdbx_description
1 polymer ?
#
loop_
_entity_poly.entity_id
_entity_poly.type
_entity_poly.pdbx_seq_one_letter_code
_entity_poly.pdbx_strand_id
1 'polypeptide(L)'
;MLARITRLSLAARLLRCSLVALGVSHAAPVFAESELTGSALALHMGCYNCHGTPARRDAPTFERLAAHYEKLRGQAGAAAREGEELRRGEPFRRIVAHEQLSADTATKLMQWIIDGAKPAGSGG
;
A
#
# COMPACT_ATOMS: atom_id res chain seq x y z
N MET A 1 -37.51 -50.41 60.47
CA MET A 1 -38.10 -49.32 59.65
C MET A 1 -37.94 -49.72 58.19
N LEU A 2 -39.03 -50.18 57.56
CA LEU A 2 -39.06 -50.64 56.17
C LEU A 2 -39.19 -49.44 55.21
N ALA A 3 -38.48 -49.47 54.07
CA ALA A 3 -39.09 -49.49 52.73
C ALA A 3 -38.00 -49.33 51.64
N ARG A 4 -37.88 -50.34 50.79
CA ARG A 4 -37.34 -50.24 49.42
C ARG A 4 -38.32 -49.42 48.57
N ILE A 5 -37.85 -48.73 47.52
CA ILE A 5 -38.55 -48.38 46.24
C ILE A 5 -37.56 -47.50 45.44
N THR A 6 -36.77 -48.04 44.50
CA THR A 6 -36.99 -48.16 43.04
C THR A 6 -36.93 -46.87 42.21
N ARG A 7 -35.84 -46.76 41.44
CA ARG A 7 -35.67 -46.38 40.02
C ARG A 7 -36.57 -45.31 39.37
N LEU A 8 -35.86 -44.45 38.61
CA LEU A 8 -36.24 -43.76 37.36
C LEU A 8 -37.23 -42.57 37.45
N SER A 9 -36.73 -41.39 37.06
CA SER A 9 -37.40 -40.35 36.26
C SER A 9 -36.36 -39.24 36.05
N LEU A 10 -35.65 -39.22 34.92
CA LEU A 10 -36.00 -38.46 33.72
C LEU A 10 -36.18 -36.96 33.98
N ALA A 11 -35.51 -36.16 33.15
CA ALA A 11 -35.63 -34.72 32.96
C ALA A 11 -34.69 -33.82 33.77
N ALA A 12 -34.06 -32.93 33.01
CA ALA A 12 -33.56 -31.63 33.42
C ALA A 12 -32.20 -31.58 34.14
N ARG A 13 -31.11 -31.95 33.46
CA ARG A 13 -29.84 -31.24 33.66
C ARG A 13 -29.15 -30.89 32.34
N LEU A 14 -29.65 -29.78 31.78
CA LEU A 14 -28.87 -28.70 31.15
C LEU A 14 -28.13 -29.04 29.85
N LEU A 15 -28.91 -28.91 28.79
CA LEU A 15 -28.55 -28.39 27.47
C LEU A 15 -27.47 -27.28 27.55
N ARG A 16 -26.25 -27.57 27.06
CA ARG A 16 -25.23 -26.58 26.66
C ARG A 16 -24.07 -27.29 25.94
N CYS A 17 -24.31 -27.69 24.69
CA CYS A 17 -23.23 -27.94 23.74
C CYS A 17 -23.29 -26.82 22.71
N SER A 18 -22.55 -25.75 23.01
CA SER A 18 -22.35 -24.62 22.12
C SER A 18 -21.71 -25.11 20.82
N LEU A 19 -22.46 -25.03 19.73
CA LEU A 19 -21.93 -25.10 18.37
C LEU A 19 -21.01 -23.89 18.17
N VAL A 20 -19.71 -24.10 18.28
CA VAL A 20 -18.71 -23.13 17.84
C VAL A 20 -18.76 -23.13 16.32
N ALA A 21 -19.46 -22.14 15.75
CA ALA A 21 -19.41 -21.88 14.32
C ALA A 21 -18.00 -21.37 13.98
N LEU A 22 -17.21 -22.18 13.26
CA LEU A 22 -15.98 -21.72 12.62
C LEU A 22 -16.36 -20.72 11.51
N GLY A 23 -16.34 -19.44 11.85
CA GLY A 23 -16.26 -18.38 10.86
C GLY A 23 -14.86 -18.36 10.27
N VAL A 24 -14.67 -19.02 9.12
CA VAL A 24 -13.47 -18.81 8.29
C VAL A 24 -13.61 -17.43 7.66
N SER A 25 -13.12 -16.41 8.36
CA SER A 25 -12.89 -15.09 7.79
C SER A 25 -11.89 -15.22 6.64
N HIS A 26 -12.40 -15.21 5.41
CA HIS A 26 -11.56 -15.00 4.24
C HIS A 26 -11.09 -13.55 4.27
N ALA A 27 -9.97 -13.29 4.94
CA ALA A 27 -9.20 -12.09 4.69
C ALA A 27 -8.68 -12.21 3.25
N ALA A 28 -9.32 -11.51 2.32
CA ALA A 28 -8.74 -11.31 0.99
C ALA A 28 -7.34 -10.70 1.18
N PRO A 29 -6.33 -11.12 0.40
CA PRO A 29 -5.01 -10.49 0.46
C PRO A 29 -5.16 -9.04 0.01
N VAL A 30 -5.17 -8.11 0.97
CA VAL A 30 -4.93 -6.69 0.69
C VAL A 30 -3.48 -6.63 0.27
N PHE A 31 -3.25 -6.41 -1.02
CA PHE A 31 -1.94 -6.49 -1.65
C PHE A 31 -0.92 -5.59 -0.95
N ALA A 32 0.30 -6.11 -0.80
CA ALA A 32 1.44 -5.55 -0.07
C ALA A 32 2.01 -4.21 -0.61
N GLU A 33 1.28 -3.51 -1.49
CA GLU A 33 1.68 -2.20 -2.03
C GLU A 33 1.78 -1.12 -0.95
N SER A 34 1.02 -1.26 0.15
CA SER A 34 1.05 -0.30 1.26
C SER A 34 2.43 -0.15 1.91
N GLU A 35 3.24 -1.21 1.94
CA GLU A 35 4.50 -1.24 2.69
C GLU A 35 5.70 -0.74 1.87
N LEU A 36 5.62 -0.79 0.55
CA LEU A 36 6.72 -0.39 -0.30
C LEU A 36 6.87 1.13 -0.33
N THR A 37 8.10 1.60 -0.20
CA THR A 37 8.45 3.02 -0.31
C THR A 37 9.72 3.18 -1.13
N GLY A 38 10.04 4.43 -1.46
CA GLY A 38 11.30 4.78 -2.09
C GLY A 38 11.56 4.10 -3.43
N SER A 39 12.81 3.70 -3.66
CA SER A 39 13.24 3.05 -4.89
C SER A 39 12.57 1.70 -5.12
N ALA A 40 12.23 0.96 -4.07
CA ALA A 40 11.53 -0.32 -4.17
C ALA A 40 10.10 -0.14 -4.71
N LEU A 41 9.37 0.87 -4.22
CA LEU A 41 8.07 1.22 -4.77
C LEU A 41 8.18 1.68 -6.23
N ALA A 42 9.15 2.53 -6.55
CA ALA A 42 9.37 3.00 -7.92
C ALA A 42 9.74 1.86 -8.89
N LEU A 43 10.47 0.84 -8.43
CA LEU A 43 10.72 -0.38 -9.20
C LEU A 43 9.44 -1.18 -9.40
N HIS A 44 8.67 -1.40 -8.32
CA HIS A 44 7.42 -2.14 -8.35
C HIS A 44 6.39 -1.53 -9.33
N MET A 45 6.26 -0.21 -9.31
CA MET A 45 5.35 0.53 -10.19
C MET A 45 5.90 0.71 -11.63
N GLY A 46 7.09 0.19 -11.93
CA GLY A 46 7.69 0.26 -13.26
C GLY A 46 8.20 1.66 -13.66
N CYS A 47 8.42 2.58 -12.71
CA CYS A 47 8.90 3.93 -12.99
C CYS A 47 10.27 3.95 -13.70
N TYR A 48 11.11 2.94 -13.43
CA TYR A 48 12.43 2.78 -14.04
C TYR A 48 12.38 2.47 -15.56
N ASN A 49 11.22 2.08 -16.10
CA ASN A 49 11.06 1.88 -17.55
C ASN A 49 11.32 3.16 -18.35
N CYS A 50 11.17 4.33 -17.72
CA CYS A 50 11.41 5.64 -18.31
C CYS A 50 12.49 6.44 -17.56
N HIS A 51 12.46 6.44 -16.22
CA HIS A 51 13.27 7.32 -15.36
C HIS A 51 14.62 6.72 -14.92
N GLY A 52 15.03 5.60 -15.51
CA GLY A 52 16.33 4.97 -15.21
C GLY A 52 17.54 5.75 -15.73
N THR A 53 18.73 5.14 -15.63
CA THR A 53 19.98 5.70 -16.15
C THR A 53 20.59 4.69 -17.14
N PRO A 54 20.59 4.96 -18.46
CA PRO A 54 20.09 6.18 -19.11
C PRO A 54 18.56 6.27 -19.12
N ALA A 55 18.04 7.49 -19.05
CA ALA A 55 16.61 7.72 -19.16
C ALA A 55 16.15 7.43 -20.59
N ARG A 56 14.91 6.94 -20.75
CA ARG A 56 14.31 6.69 -22.06
C ARG A 56 13.46 7.87 -22.50
N ARG A 57 13.49 8.16 -23.81
CA ARG A 57 12.75 9.29 -24.42
C ARG A 57 13.16 10.61 -23.75
N ASP A 58 12.18 11.48 -23.46
CA ASP A 58 12.39 12.78 -22.83
C ASP A 58 12.22 12.74 -21.30
N ALA A 59 12.15 11.55 -20.68
CA ALA A 59 11.93 11.45 -19.24
C ALA A 59 13.17 11.94 -18.45
N PRO A 60 13.00 12.74 -17.38
CA PRO A 60 14.11 13.10 -16.51
C PRO A 60 14.57 11.90 -15.67
N THR A 61 15.85 11.83 -15.30
CA THR A 61 16.30 10.84 -14.30
C THR A 61 15.76 11.19 -12.91
N PHE A 62 15.80 10.23 -11.98
CA PHE A 62 15.39 10.49 -10.59
C PHE A 62 16.23 11.57 -9.90
N GLU A 63 17.52 11.68 -10.19
CA GLU A 63 18.37 12.75 -9.65
C GLU A 63 17.94 14.12 -10.13
N ARG A 64 17.58 14.24 -11.42
CA ARG A 64 17.08 15.49 -11.98
C ARG A 64 15.71 15.86 -11.39
N LEU A 65 14.85 14.88 -11.14
CA LEU A 65 13.59 15.09 -10.44
C LEU A 65 13.80 15.54 -9.00
N ALA A 66 14.68 14.86 -8.26
CA ALA A 66 15.02 15.21 -6.88
C ALA A 66 15.53 16.66 -6.76
N ALA A 67 16.45 17.07 -7.65
CA ALA A 67 16.94 18.44 -7.69
C ALA A 67 15.84 19.45 -8.03
N HIS A 68 14.91 19.11 -8.92
CA HIS A 68 13.79 19.99 -9.28
C HIS A 68 12.83 20.23 -8.11
N TYR A 69 12.58 19.20 -7.31
CA TYR A 69 11.59 19.20 -6.23
C TYR A 69 12.16 19.55 -4.85
N GLU A 70 13.47 19.74 -4.71
CA GLU A 70 14.15 20.03 -3.44
C GLU A 70 13.51 21.19 -2.66
N LYS A 71 13.09 22.25 -3.36
CA LYS A 71 12.42 23.42 -2.77
C LYS A 71 11.15 23.10 -1.97
N LEU A 72 10.54 21.92 -2.19
CA LEU A 72 9.33 21.48 -1.50
C LEU A 72 9.62 20.71 -0.20
N ARG A 73 10.88 20.44 0.12
CA ARG A 73 11.25 19.69 1.32
C ARG A 73 10.73 20.38 2.58
N GLY A 74 10.11 19.59 3.47
CA GLY A 74 9.53 20.08 4.73
C GLY A 74 8.19 20.82 4.59
N GLN A 75 7.69 21.05 3.37
CA GLN A 75 6.38 21.67 3.17
C GLN A 75 5.25 20.66 3.39
N ALA A 76 4.40 20.92 4.38
CA ALA A 76 3.25 20.06 4.67
C ALA A 76 2.32 19.92 3.45
N GLY A 77 1.98 18.68 3.10
CA GLY A 77 1.06 18.37 2.00
C GLY A 77 1.62 18.54 0.59
N ALA A 78 2.89 18.93 0.42
CA ALA A 78 3.48 19.11 -0.91
C ALA A 78 3.47 17.82 -1.73
N ALA A 79 3.88 16.69 -1.16
CA ALA A 79 3.88 15.41 -1.85
C ALA A 79 2.50 14.97 -2.35
N ALA A 80 1.45 15.19 -1.54
CA ALA A 80 0.08 14.83 -1.93
C ALA A 80 -0.42 15.73 -3.07
N ARG A 81 -0.12 17.04 -3.02
CA ARG A 81 -0.47 17.98 -4.09
C ARG A 81 0.22 17.61 -5.41
N GLU A 82 1.53 17.40 -5.39
CA GLU A 82 2.28 17.03 -6.60
C GLU A 82 1.89 15.63 -7.11
N GLY A 83 1.57 14.69 -6.20
CA GLY A 83 1.09 13.37 -6.56
C GLY A 83 -0.25 13.42 -7.28
N GLU A 84 -1.13 14.36 -6.91
CA GLU A 84 -2.38 14.57 -7.63
C GLU A 84 -2.13 15.21 -9.01
N GLU A 85 -1.25 16.20 -9.14
CA GLU A 85 -0.88 16.78 -10.45
C GLU A 85 -0.28 15.70 -11.38
N LEU A 86 0.59 14.83 -10.85
CA LEU A 86 1.15 13.69 -11.58
C LEU A 86 0.04 12.81 -12.18
N ARG A 87 -1.01 12.53 -11.41
CA ARG A 87 -2.16 11.69 -11.83
C ARG A 87 -3.06 12.35 -12.84
N ARG A 88 -3.14 13.69 -12.87
CA ARG A 88 -3.97 14.42 -13.85
C ARG A 88 -3.41 14.37 -15.27
N GLY A 89 -2.12 14.06 -15.44
CA GLY A 89 -1.47 13.89 -16.74
C GLY A 89 -1.05 15.20 -17.44
N GLU A 90 -1.59 16.35 -17.02
CA GLU A 90 -1.10 17.68 -17.39
C GLU A 90 -0.15 18.19 -16.29
N PRO A 91 0.99 18.84 -16.60
CA PRO A 91 1.49 19.24 -17.92
C PRO A 91 2.34 18.17 -18.63
N PHE A 92 2.40 16.94 -18.11
CA PHE A 92 3.40 15.94 -18.49
C PHE A 92 3.15 15.21 -19.81
N ARG A 93 2.14 15.65 -20.58
CA ARG A 93 1.44 14.84 -21.59
C ARG A 93 0.75 13.67 -20.89
N ARG A 94 -0.48 13.35 -21.28
CA ARG A 94 -1.28 12.27 -20.68
C ARG A 94 -0.59 10.90 -20.74
N ILE A 95 0.20 10.59 -19.71
CA ILE A 95 0.96 9.35 -19.58
C ILE A 95 0.12 8.39 -18.74
N VAL A 96 -0.44 7.37 -19.39
CA VAL A 96 -1.35 6.38 -18.76
C VAL A 96 -0.77 5.79 -17.48
N ALA A 97 0.53 5.50 -17.44
CA ALA A 97 1.19 4.95 -16.26
C ALA A 97 1.12 5.89 -15.03
N HIS A 98 1.10 7.21 -15.23
CA HIS A 98 0.93 8.18 -14.15
C HIS A 98 -0.54 8.30 -13.72
N GLU A 99 -1.47 8.31 -14.68
CA GLU A 99 -2.91 8.43 -14.43
C GLU A 99 -3.48 7.24 -13.64
N GLN A 100 -2.88 6.06 -13.79
CA GLN A 100 -3.29 4.82 -13.11
C GLN A 100 -2.79 4.69 -11.67
N LEU A 101 -1.92 5.59 -11.20
CA LEU A 101 -1.46 5.56 -9.82
C LEU A 101 -2.65 5.83 -8.87
N SER A 102 -2.66 5.12 -7.75
CA SER A 102 -3.52 5.52 -6.62
C SER A 102 -3.02 6.84 -6.02
N ALA A 103 -3.90 7.56 -5.32
CA ALA A 103 -3.51 8.79 -4.62
C ALA A 103 -2.39 8.55 -3.59
N ASP A 104 -2.46 7.44 -2.85
CA ASP A 104 -1.46 7.06 -1.85
C ASP A 104 -0.11 6.72 -2.50
N THR A 105 -0.12 5.89 -3.55
CA THR A 105 1.09 5.52 -4.28
C THR A 105 1.78 6.75 -4.87
N ALA A 106 1.02 7.65 -5.51
CA ALA A 106 1.56 8.88 -6.07
C ALA A 106 2.16 9.78 -4.98
N THR A 107 1.49 9.89 -3.83
CA THR A 107 2.00 10.66 -2.68
C THR A 107 3.32 10.08 -2.16
N LYS A 108 3.41 8.76 -1.98
CA LYS A 108 4.64 8.08 -1.53
C LYS A 108 5.80 8.28 -2.49
N LEU A 109 5.55 8.16 -3.80
CA LEU A 109 6.56 8.39 -4.84
C LEU A 109 7.03 9.85 -4.86
N MET A 110 6.11 10.81 -4.79
CA MET A 110 6.48 12.23 -4.76
C MET A 110 7.21 12.63 -3.48
N GLN A 111 6.81 12.08 -2.33
CA GLN A 111 7.51 12.30 -1.08
C GLN A 111 8.97 11.83 -1.19
N TRP A 112 9.19 10.62 -1.71
CA TRP A 112 10.53 10.11 -1.93
C TRP A 112 11.37 10.98 -2.88
N ILE A 113 10.77 11.51 -3.96
CA ILE A 113 11.44 12.43 -4.88
C ILE A 113 11.83 13.72 -4.17
N ILE A 114 10.90 14.36 -3.45
CA ILE A 114 11.13 15.58 -2.66
C ILE A 114 12.23 15.36 -1.62
N ASP A 115 12.28 14.17 -1.03
CA ASP A 115 13.27 13.80 -0.03
C ASP A 115 14.66 13.54 -0.61
N GLY A 116 14.82 13.56 -1.93
CA GLY A 116 16.11 13.45 -2.61
C GLY A 116 16.34 12.07 -3.21
N ALA A 117 15.37 11.58 -3.99
CA ALA A 117 15.45 10.27 -4.65
C ALA A 117 16.80 10.02 -5.35
N LYS A 118 17.31 8.80 -5.15
CA LYS A 118 18.51 8.27 -5.83
C LYS A 118 18.15 6.97 -6.55
N PRO A 119 18.74 6.65 -7.71
CA PRO A 119 18.45 5.41 -8.41
C PRO A 119 18.88 4.20 -7.58
N ALA A 120 18.17 3.09 -7.74
CA ALA A 120 18.54 1.81 -7.13
C ALA A 120 19.99 1.45 -7.49
N GLY A 121 20.84 1.23 -6.48
CA GLY A 121 22.26 0.86 -6.65
C GLY A 121 23.28 1.99 -6.47
N SER A 122 22.85 3.22 -6.17
CA SER A 122 23.74 4.37 -5.89
C SER A 122 24.18 4.49 -4.42
N GLY A 123 23.90 3.46 -3.60
CA GLY A 123 24.50 3.29 -2.29
C GLY A 123 25.77 2.46 -2.39
N GLY A 124 26.89 3.13 -2.64
CA GLY A 124 28.25 2.65 -2.38
C GLY A 124 28.87 3.44 -1.25
#